data_AF-A0A5B6WM33-F1
#
_entry.id   AF-A0A5B6WM33-F1
#
_cell.length_a   1.000
_cell.length_b   1.000
_cell.length_c   1.000
_cell.angle_alpha   90.00
_cell.angle_beta   90.00
_cell.angle_gamma   90.00
#
_symmetry.space_group_name_H-M   'P 1'
#
loop_
_entity.id
_entity.type
_entity.pdbx_description
1 polymer ?
#
loop_
_entity_poly.entity_id
_entity_poly.type
_entity_poly.pdbx_seq_one_letter_code
_entity_poly.pdbx_strand_id
1 'polypeptide(L)'
;MVAIRRKRITLPRATLDTDTNSCSTSTVVAKGHFVVYSADQKRFVLPLEYLKNEIVMELFNLAEEEFGVPGNGLLILPCDAPFLEYVIDLIKRKPSKDIEKALILSVASSRCSSSNHYQHETSQQLPIWSF
;
A
#
# COMPACT_ATOMS: atom_id res chain seq x y z
N MET A 1 13.33 -2.40 60.86
CA MET A 1 14.24 -2.96 59.85
C MET A 1 13.46 -4.04 59.09
N VAL A 2 13.09 -3.82 57.82
CA VAL A 2 12.27 -4.76 57.03
C VAL A 2 13.13 -5.36 55.92
N ALA A 3 13.24 -6.69 55.86
CA ALA A 3 14.05 -7.41 54.88
C ALA A 3 13.17 -7.94 53.73
N ILE A 4 13.50 -7.55 52.50
CA ILE A 4 12.85 -8.03 51.28
C ILE A 4 13.51 -9.35 50.84
N ARG A 5 12.75 -10.45 50.83
CA ARG A 5 13.16 -11.71 50.18
C ARG A 5 12.81 -11.64 48.68
N ARG A 6 13.83 -11.67 47.81
CA ARG A 6 13.63 -11.83 46.36
C ARG A 6 13.39 -13.31 46.03
N LYS A 7 12.22 -13.64 45.46
CA LYS A 7 11.94 -14.98 44.93
C LYS A 7 12.54 -15.09 43.53
N ARG A 8 13.46 -16.04 43.36
CA ARG A 8 14.14 -16.38 42.09
C ARG A 8 13.16 -17.19 41.23
N ILE A 9 12.74 -16.64 40.09
CA ILE A 9 11.85 -17.34 39.15
C ILE A 9 12.72 -18.33 38.37
N THR A 10 12.45 -19.62 38.49
CA THR A 10 13.11 -20.67 37.70
C THR A 10 12.12 -21.11 36.62
N LEU A 11 12.50 -20.98 35.35
CA LEU A 11 11.68 -21.42 34.20
C LEU A 11 11.76 -22.96 34.09
N PRO A 12 10.62 -23.68 34.06
CA PRO A 12 10.63 -25.08 33.65
C PRO A 12 10.79 -25.17 32.13
N ARG A 13 11.80 -25.92 31.70
CA ARG A 13 11.99 -26.38 30.32
C ARG A 13 10.90 -27.42 30.02
N ALA A 14 9.93 -27.06 29.19
CA ALA A 14 9.00 -28.01 28.60
C ALA A 14 9.49 -28.39 27.21
N THR A 15 9.57 -29.71 27.01
CA THR A 15 10.03 -30.44 25.84
C THR A 15 9.09 -30.28 24.66
N LEU A 16 9.70 -30.25 23.47
CA LEU A 16 9.08 -30.60 22.18
C LEU A 16 8.28 -31.90 22.34
N ASP A 17 7.07 -31.95 21.77
CA ASP A 17 6.52 -33.04 20.96
C ASP A 17 4.98 -33.02 20.96
N THR A 18 4.43 -33.34 19.78
CA THR A 18 3.05 -33.75 19.46
C THR A 18 2.14 -32.72 18.77
N ASP A 19 1.98 -33.00 17.49
CA ASP A 19 0.98 -32.55 16.53
C ASP A 19 -0.38 -32.20 17.15
N THR A 20 -0.81 -30.95 16.96
CA THR A 20 -2.21 -30.57 17.13
C THR A 20 -2.63 -29.73 15.94
N ASN A 21 -3.38 -30.38 15.06
CA ASN A 21 -4.18 -29.82 13.98
C ASN A 21 -5.23 -28.84 14.53
N SER A 22 -4.78 -27.65 14.93
CA SER A 22 -5.66 -26.54 15.28
C SER A 22 -6.08 -25.83 14.00
N CYS A 23 -7.26 -26.20 13.51
CA CYS A 23 -8.00 -25.49 12.48
C CYS A 23 -8.29 -24.06 12.95
N SER A 24 -7.33 -23.18 12.72
CA SER A 24 -7.54 -21.75 12.55
C SER A 24 -7.33 -21.52 11.07
N THR A 25 -8.36 -21.11 10.33
CA THR A 25 -8.20 -20.61 8.95
C THR A 25 -7.49 -19.27 8.95
N SER A 26 -6.35 -19.17 9.63
CA SER A 26 -5.31 -18.22 9.29
C SER A 26 -4.75 -18.76 7.98
N THR A 27 -5.12 -18.16 6.86
CA THR A 27 -4.36 -18.36 5.62
C THR A 27 -2.98 -17.79 5.88
N VAL A 28 -2.11 -18.64 6.44
CA VAL A 28 -0.72 -18.33 6.73
C VAL A 28 -0.12 -17.87 5.41
N VAL A 29 0.15 -16.58 5.33
CA VAL A 29 0.83 -16.00 4.17
C VAL A 29 2.21 -16.64 4.14
N ALA A 30 2.52 -17.34 3.05
CA ALA A 30 3.82 -17.96 2.89
C ALA A 30 4.90 -16.89 3.06
N LYS A 31 5.97 -17.23 3.79
CA LYS A 31 7.14 -16.34 3.94
C LYS A 31 7.55 -15.80 2.57
N GLY A 32 7.80 -14.50 2.48
CA GLY A 32 8.10 -13.84 1.20
C GLY A 32 6.90 -13.24 0.48
N HIS A 33 5.74 -13.14 1.12
CA HIS A 33 4.56 -12.46 0.57
C HIS A 33 4.02 -11.41 1.54
N PHE A 34 3.26 -10.46 1.02
CA PHE A 34 2.52 -9.45 1.77
C PHE A 34 1.07 -9.43 1.31
N VAL A 35 0.22 -8.73 2.06
CA VAL A 35 -1.22 -8.65 1.81
C VAL A 35 -1.62 -7.21 1.57
N VAL A 36 -2.41 -6.99 0.52
CA VAL A 36 -3.06 -5.71 0.24
C VAL A 36 -4.56 -5.91 0.09
N TYR A 37 -5.32 -4.84 0.33
CA TYR A 37 -6.76 -4.81 0.14
C TYR A 37 -7.13 -3.75 -0.90
N SER A 38 -8.10 -4.03 -1.77
CA SER A 38 -8.72 -3.01 -2.61
C SER A 38 -9.62 -2.09 -1.79
N ALA A 39 -10.09 -0.99 -2.40
CA ALA A 39 -11.16 -0.15 -1.88
C ALA A 39 -12.44 -0.95 -1.60
N ASP A 40 -12.71 -1.99 -2.41
CA ASP A 40 -13.82 -2.95 -2.22
C ASP A 40 -13.52 -4.03 -1.16
N GLN A 41 -12.45 -3.88 -0.38
CA GLN A 41 -12.00 -4.80 0.67
C GLN A 41 -11.64 -6.21 0.17
N LYS A 42 -11.37 -6.37 -1.13
CA LYS A 42 -10.88 -7.65 -1.67
C LYS A 42 -9.41 -7.84 -1.30
N ARG A 43 -9.10 -9.02 -0.76
CA ARG A 43 -7.75 -9.40 -0.33
C ARG A 43 -6.91 -9.92 -1.49
N PHE A 44 -5.69 -9.39 -1.63
CA PHE A 44 -4.66 -9.85 -2.57
C PHE A 44 -3.39 -10.24 -1.82
N VAL A 45 -2.80 -11.38 -2.18
CA VAL A 45 -1.52 -11.85 -1.62
C VAL A 45 -0.47 -11.70 -2.71
N LEU A 46 0.54 -10.87 -2.45
CA LEU A 46 1.56 -10.50 -3.43
C LEU A 46 2.95 -10.96 -2.96
N PRO A 47 3.80 -11.49 -3.85
CA PRO A 47 5.21 -11.76 -3.53
C PRO A 47 5.96 -10.48 -3.19
N LEU A 48 6.89 -10.49 -2.24
CA LEU A 48 7.69 -9.32 -1.84
C LEU A 48 8.53 -8.75 -2.98
N GLU A 49 8.80 -9.52 -4.03
CA GLU A 49 9.46 -9.04 -5.25
C GLU A 49 8.69 -7.90 -5.93
N TYR A 50 7.37 -7.82 -5.72
CA TYR A 50 6.52 -6.76 -6.25
C TYR A 50 6.86 -5.39 -5.65
N LEU A 51 7.48 -5.35 -4.46
CA LEU A 51 7.93 -4.10 -3.84
C LEU A 51 9.07 -3.41 -4.63
N LYS A 52 9.65 -4.08 -5.63
CA LYS A 52 10.65 -3.50 -6.54
C LYS A 52 10.05 -2.98 -7.84
N ASN A 53 8.74 -3.11 -8.03
CA ASN A 53 8.06 -2.66 -9.24
C ASN A 53 7.54 -1.23 -9.04
N GLU A 54 7.83 -0.33 -9.99
CA GLU A 54 7.49 1.09 -9.87
C GLU A 54 5.97 1.33 -9.86
N ILE A 55 5.18 0.48 -10.53
CA ILE A 55 3.70 0.57 -10.49
C ILE A 55 3.22 0.32 -9.07
N VAL A 56 3.76 -0.70 -8.40
CA VAL A 56 3.36 -1.06 -7.03
C VAL A 56 3.76 0.03 -6.05
N MET A 57 4.95 0.62 -6.22
CA MET A 57 5.38 1.76 -5.42
C MET A 57 4.46 2.97 -5.62
N GLU A 58 4.04 3.26 -6.85
CA GLU A 58 3.12 4.38 -7.09
C GLU A 58 1.73 4.13 -6.48
N LEU A 59 1.25 2.89 -6.46
CA LEU A 59 0.00 2.55 -5.76
C LEU A 59 0.12 2.75 -4.24
N PHE A 60 1.29 2.50 -3.65
CA PHE A 60 1.52 2.81 -2.24
C PHE A 60 1.64 4.31 -1.98
N ASN A 61 2.28 5.06 -2.88
CA ASN A 61 2.31 6.52 -2.77
C ASN A 61 0.90 7.09 -2.77
N LEU A 62 0.02 6.60 -3.65
CA LEU A 62 -1.39 6.98 -3.66
C LEU A 62 -2.11 6.60 -2.36
N ALA A 63 -1.88 5.40 -1.84
CA ALA A 63 -2.47 4.95 -0.58
C ALA A 63 -2.01 5.81 0.60
N GLU A 64 -0.73 6.18 0.65
CA GLU A 64 -0.18 7.06 1.67
C GLU A 64 -0.74 8.49 1.55
N GLU A 65 -0.92 9.00 0.33
CA GLU A 65 -1.52 10.32 0.10
C GLU A 65 -2.99 10.37 0.57
N GLU A 66 -3.77 9.32 0.30
CA GLU A 66 -5.20 9.29 0.63
C GLU A 66 -5.48 8.88 2.08
N PHE A 67 -4.75 7.90 2.61
CA PHE A 67 -5.02 7.29 3.92
C PHE A 67 -3.94 7.55 4.96
N GLY A 68 -2.79 8.11 4.57
CA GLY A 68 -1.62 8.21 5.42
C GLY A 68 -0.97 6.86 5.71
N VAL A 69 -0.08 6.82 6.71
CA VAL A 69 0.53 5.58 7.16
C VAL A 69 -0.52 4.72 7.89
N PRO A 70 -0.73 3.45 7.49
CA PRO A 70 -1.80 2.63 8.03
C PRO A 70 -1.59 2.34 9.53
N GLY A 71 -2.48 2.86 10.38
CA GLY A 71 -2.41 2.68 11.84
C GLY A 71 -2.92 1.32 12.34
N ASN A 72 -3.74 0.63 11.55
CA ASN A 72 -4.31 -0.70 11.87
C ASN A 72 -3.49 -1.87 11.29
N GLY A 73 -2.38 -1.59 10.60
CA GLY A 73 -1.55 -2.58 9.93
C GLY A 73 -2.17 -3.20 8.67
N LEU A 74 -3.32 -2.72 8.21
CA LEU A 74 -3.92 -3.12 6.93
C LEU A 74 -3.43 -2.18 5.83
N LEU A 75 -2.86 -2.75 4.77
CA LEU A 75 -2.45 -1.99 3.61
C LEU A 75 -3.59 -1.97 2.59
N ILE A 76 -4.31 -0.85 2.53
CA ILE A 76 -5.46 -0.63 1.64
C ILE A 76 -5.00 0.26 0.49
N LEU A 77 -5.28 -0.15 -0.74
CA LEU A 77 -5.00 0.62 -1.94
C LEU A 77 -6.25 1.38 -2.39
N PRO A 78 -6.12 2.63 -2.86
CA PRO A 78 -7.22 3.45 -3.38
C PRO A 78 -7.61 3.02 -4.81
N CYS A 79 -7.78 1.72 -5.02
CA CYS A 79 -8.11 1.13 -6.30
C CYS A 79 -9.13 0.02 -6.09
N ASP A 80 -10.03 -0.15 -7.06
CA ASP A 80 -11.00 -1.24 -7.06
C ASP A 80 -10.33 -2.59 -7.34
N ALA A 81 -11.05 -3.67 -7.02
CA ALA A 81 -10.54 -5.02 -7.24
C ALA A 81 -10.17 -5.33 -8.71
N PRO A 82 -10.98 -4.97 -9.72
CA PRO A 82 -10.66 -5.22 -11.13
C PRO A 82 -9.36 -4.54 -11.58
N PHE A 83 -9.11 -3.31 -11.15
CA PHE A 83 -7.88 -2.61 -11.49
C PHE A 83 -6.65 -3.30 -10.89
N LEU A 84 -6.71 -3.70 -9.61
CA LEU A 84 -5.60 -4.43 -8.99
C LEU A 84 -5.33 -5.78 -9.66
N GLU A 85 -6.36 -6.51 -10.08
CA GLU A 85 -6.18 -7.74 -10.88
C GLU A 85 -5.43 -7.48 -12.18
N TYR A 86 -5.84 -6.42 -12.91
CA TYR A 86 -5.16 -6.01 -14.13
C TYR A 86 -3.69 -5.67 -13.89
N VAL A 87 -3.39 -4.89 -12.86
CA VAL A 87 -2.00 -4.51 -12.50
C VAL A 87 -1.17 -5.75 -12.17
N ILE A 88 -1.71 -6.65 -11.36
CA ILE A 88 -1.01 -7.88 -10.97
C ILE A 88 -0.70 -8.73 -12.21
N ASP A 89 -1.67 -8.92 -13.09
CA ASP A 89 -1.47 -9.70 -14.31
C ASP A 89 -0.54 -9.02 -15.31
N LEU A 90 -0.55 -7.69 -15.38
CA LEU A 90 0.40 -6.92 -16.15
C LEU A 90 1.83 -7.15 -15.65
N ILE A 91 2.07 -7.01 -14.35
CA ILE A 91 3.39 -7.22 -13.72
C ILE A 91 3.89 -8.64 -13.96
N LYS A 92 3.03 -9.66 -13.83
CA LYS A 92 3.40 -11.06 -14.12
C LYS A 92 3.90 -11.25 -15.55
N ARG A 93 3.31 -10.51 -16.51
CA ARG A 93 3.69 -10.56 -17.94
C ARG A 93 4.95 -9.77 -18.26
N LYS A 94 5.52 -9.02 -17.29
CA LYS A 94 6.71 -8.17 -17.44
C LYS A 94 6.51 -7.14 -18.56
N PRO A 95 5.76 -6.05 -18.29
CA PRO A 95 5.46 -5.06 -19.31
C PRO A 95 6.73 -4.38 -19.83
N SER A 96 6.66 -3.77 -21.01
CA SER A 96 7.74 -2.89 -21.46
C SER A 96 7.80 -1.64 -20.58
N LYS A 97 8.96 -0.99 -20.53
CA LYS A 97 9.16 0.25 -19.76
C LYS A 97 8.20 1.37 -20.18
N ASP A 98 7.79 1.38 -21.45
CA ASP A 98 6.84 2.38 -21.95
C ASP A 98 5.43 2.15 -21.41
N ILE A 99 5.00 0.88 -21.33
CA ILE A 99 3.71 0.51 -20.72
C ILE A 99 3.72 0.81 -19.23
N GLU A 100 4.81 0.46 -18.54
CA GLU A 100 5.00 0.75 -17.12
C GLU A 100 4.88 2.26 -16.84
N LYS A 101 5.61 3.09 -17.60
CA LYS A 101 5.54 4.55 -17.51
C LYS A 101 4.16 5.08 -17.84
N ALA A 102 3.52 4.59 -18.91
CA ALA A 102 2.19 5.04 -19.31
C ALA A 102 1.16 4.76 -18.21
N LEU A 103 1.22 3.58 -17.59
CA LEU A 103 0.34 3.23 -16.48
C LEU A 103 0.61 4.12 -15.26
N ILE A 104 1.87 4.30 -14.86
CA ILE A 104 2.25 5.20 -13.76
C ILE A 104 1.76 6.61 -14.02
N LEU A 105 1.92 7.15 -15.23
CA LEU A 105 1.44 8.48 -15.60
C LEU A 105 -0.09 8.56 -15.53
N SER A 106 -0.81 7.51 -15.95
CA SER A 106 -2.28 7.46 -15.85
C SER A 106 -2.75 7.47 -14.40
N VAL A 107 -2.09 6.69 -13.55
CA VAL A 107 -2.35 6.58 -12.10
C VAL A 107 -1.96 7.89 -11.38
N ALA A 108 -0.88 8.53 -11.82
CA ALA A 108 -0.44 9.83 -11.34
C ALA A 108 -1.40 10.95 -11.73
N SER A 109 -2.00 10.88 -12.92
CA SER A 109 -2.84 11.94 -13.48
C SER A 109 -4.24 11.98 -12.86
N SER A 110 -4.73 10.89 -12.26
CA SER A 110 -6.01 10.92 -11.53
C SER A 110 -5.96 11.86 -10.32
N ARG A 111 -4.77 12.21 -9.84
CA ARG A 111 -4.53 13.26 -8.83
C ARG A 111 -4.91 14.67 -9.29
N CYS A 112 -5.04 14.91 -10.61
CA CYS A 112 -5.18 16.23 -11.20
C CYS A 112 -6.60 16.58 -11.69
N SER A 113 -7.65 16.22 -10.93
CA SER A 113 -9.00 16.78 -11.17
C SER A 113 -9.30 18.05 -10.36
N SER A 114 -8.33 18.59 -9.61
CA SER A 114 -8.54 19.79 -8.76
C SER A 114 -7.60 20.96 -9.02
N SER A 115 -6.77 20.96 -10.07
CA SER A 115 -5.90 22.11 -10.36
C SER A 115 -5.59 22.30 -11.85
N ASN A 116 -6.60 22.63 -12.65
CA ASN A 116 -6.39 23.26 -13.96
C ASN A 116 -7.42 24.39 -14.17
N HIS A 117 -7.26 25.50 -13.43
CA HIS A 117 -7.74 26.79 -13.91
C HIS A 117 -6.67 27.86 -13.71
N TYR A 118 -5.65 27.81 -14.56
CA TYR A 118 -5.07 29.03 -15.12
C TYR A 118 -5.04 28.82 -16.62
N GLN A 119 -6.11 29.31 -17.28
CA GLN A 119 -6.00 29.59 -18.70
C GLN A 119 -4.91 30.63 -18.86
N HIS A 120 -3.97 30.32 -19.73
CA HIS A 120 -3.10 31.29 -20.35
C HIS A 120 -4.00 32.23 -21.18
N GLU A 121 -4.49 33.31 -20.55
CA GLU A 121 -5.03 34.45 -21.28
C GLU A 121 -3.92 35.45 -21.57
N THR A 122 -3.56 35.42 -22.85
CA THR A 122 -3.02 36.48 -23.71
C THR A 122 -2.81 37.86 -23.09
N SER A 123 -1.57 38.33 -23.21
CA SER A 123 -1.19 39.73 -23.22
C SER A 123 -2.15 40.57 -24.06
N GLN A 124 -2.86 41.53 -23.44
CA GLN A 124 -3.11 42.86 -23.99
C GLN A 124 -3.74 43.82 -22.94
N GLN A 125 -2.92 44.81 -22.57
CA GLN A 125 -3.27 46.20 -22.19
C GLN A 125 -3.92 46.49 -20.81
N LEU A 126 -3.11 47.13 -19.94
CA LEU A 126 -3.54 48.13 -18.93
C LEU A 126 -3.40 49.54 -19.52
N PRO A 127 -3.94 50.65 -18.95
CA PRO A 127 -4.61 50.83 -17.65
C PRO A 127 -5.98 51.55 -17.79
N ILE A 128 -6.77 51.82 -16.73
CA ILE A 128 -6.82 53.10 -16.00
C ILE A 128 -7.78 52.92 -14.82
N TRP A 129 -7.32 53.15 -13.59
CA TRP A 129 -8.19 53.41 -12.44
C TRP A 129 -8.28 54.93 -12.27
N SER A 130 -9.47 55.50 -12.45
CA SER A 130 -9.79 56.89 -12.14
C SER A 130 -10.18 57.05 -10.67
N PHE A 131 -9.57 58.01 -9.97
CA PHE A 131 -10.12 58.66 -8.78
C PHE A 131 -10.74 60.00 -9.20
#